data_AF-A0A841CZ64-F1
#
_entry.id   AF-A0A841CZ64-F1
#
_cell.length_a   1.000
_cell.length_b   1.000
_cell.length_c   1.000
_cell.angle_alpha   90.00
_cell.angle_beta   90.00
_cell.angle_gamma   90.00
#
_symmetry.space_group_name_H-M   'P 1'
#
loop_
_entity.id
_entity.type
_entity.pdbx_description
1 polymer ?
#
loop_
_entity_poly.entity_id
_entity_poly.type
_entity_poly.pdbx_seq_one_letter_code
_entity_poly.pdbx_strand_id
1 'polypeptide(L)'
;MNREVFNEVSVLWAEHSGQWCPDDLRDFAIDGRPVMLLDLYMAGCLTSYVGSRQGELPADQLRTVRECARDLRALLPRVRRRGNRPYVARLLRIADLILGDATHQESSL
;
A
#
# COMPACT_ATOMS: atom_id res chain seq x y z
N MET A 1 -14.51 5.01 10.06
CA MET A 1 -13.99 3.65 9.82
C MET A 1 -15.03 2.71 9.21
N ASN A 2 -14.81 2.25 7.98
CA ASN A 2 -15.50 1.07 7.46
C ASN A 2 -14.83 -0.21 8.01
N ARG A 3 -15.56 -0.99 8.83
CA ARG A 3 -15.00 -2.17 9.52
C ARG A 3 -14.63 -3.31 8.56
N GLU A 4 -15.32 -3.43 7.42
CA GLU A 4 -14.98 -4.41 6.39
C GLU A 4 -13.66 -4.05 5.72
N VAL A 5 -13.49 -2.77 5.34
CA VAL A 5 -12.22 -2.27 4.78
C VAL A 5 -11.08 -2.44 5.77
N PHE A 6 -11.27 -2.08 7.04
CA PHE A 6 -10.24 -2.25 8.06
C PHE A 6 -9.79 -3.70 8.20
N ASN A 7 -10.75 -4.64 8.25
CA ASN A 7 -10.45 -6.07 8.36
C ASN A 7 -9.70 -6.58 7.13
N GLU A 8 -10.14 -6.19 5.92
CA GLU A 8 -9.47 -6.59 4.68
C GLU A 8 -8.03 -6.03 4.59
N VAL A 9 -7.84 -4.75 4.91
CA VAL A 9 -6.51 -4.13 4.97
C VAL A 9 -5.63 -4.84 5.99
N SER A 10 -6.16 -5.18 7.17
CA SER A 10 -5.41 -5.88 8.22
C SER A 10 -4.94 -7.27 7.78
N VAL A 11 -5.81 -8.04 7.12
CA VAL A 11 -5.47 -9.37 6.58
C VAL A 11 -4.41 -9.25 5.49
N LEU A 12 -4.64 -8.39 4.50
CA LEU A 12 -3.71 -8.19 3.39
C LEU A 12 -2.35 -7.69 3.87
N TRP A 13 -2.32 -6.81 4.88
CA TRP A 13 -1.08 -6.31 5.47
C TRP A 13 -0.32 -7.42 6.21
N ALA A 14 -1.01 -8.23 7.01
CA ALA A 14 -0.40 -9.38 7.69
C ALA A 14 0.22 -10.36 6.68
N GLU A 15 -0.52 -10.71 5.62
CA GLU A 15 0.00 -11.57 4.53
C GLU A 15 1.21 -10.97 3.82
N HIS A 16 1.21 -9.65 3.58
CA HIS A 16 2.33 -8.96 2.94
C HIS A 16 3.58 -8.94 3.81
N SER A 17 3.42 -8.57 5.09
CA SER A 17 4.52 -8.48 6.05
C SER A 17 5.22 -9.81 6.32
N GLY A 18 4.49 -10.93 6.15
CA GLY A 18 5.04 -12.28 6.25
C GLY A 18 5.83 -12.75 5.02
N GLN A 19 5.80 -11.99 3.92
CA GLN A 19 6.49 -12.34 2.68
C GLN A 19 7.86 -11.67 2.59
N TRP A 20 8.85 -12.42 2.15
CA TRP A 20 10.13 -11.82 1.78
C TRP A 20 9.97 -11.01 0.51
N CYS A 21 10.56 -9.81 0.49
CA CYS A 21 10.60 -9.03 -0.74
C CYS A 21 11.39 -9.81 -1.81
N PRO A 22 10.80 -10.07 -3.00
CA PRO A 22 11.48 -10.75 -4.08
C PRO A 22 12.81 -10.08 -4.45
N ASP A 23 13.87 -10.85 -4.62
CA ASP A 23 15.22 -10.31 -4.85
C ASP A 23 15.28 -9.34 -6.05
N ASP A 24 14.58 -9.64 -7.15
CA ASP A 24 14.59 -8.75 -8.32
C ASP A 24 13.82 -7.44 -8.10
N LEU A 25 13.00 -7.31 -7.05
CA LEU A 25 12.38 -6.04 -6.68
C LEU A 25 13.30 -5.21 -5.76
N ARG A 26 14.26 -5.85 -5.08
CA ARG A 26 15.17 -5.16 -4.16
C ARG A 26 16.03 -4.13 -4.88
N ASP A 27 16.52 -4.49 -6.07
CA ASP A 27 17.37 -3.62 -6.89
C ASP A 27 16.58 -2.90 -8.02
N PHE A 28 15.26 -3.06 -8.05
CA PHE A 28 14.43 -2.43 -9.08
C PHE A 28 14.06 -1.00 -8.69
N ALA A 29 14.26 -0.08 -9.63
CA ALA A 29 13.87 1.32 -9.49
C ALA A 29 13.04 1.79 -10.69
N ILE A 30 12.12 2.71 -10.43
CA ILE A 30 11.36 3.42 -11.45
C ILE A 30 11.63 4.90 -11.31
N ASP A 31 12.02 5.52 -12.42
CA ASP A 31 12.30 6.95 -12.47
C ASP A 31 13.28 7.38 -11.35
N GLY A 32 14.26 6.51 -11.07
CA GLY A 32 15.25 6.67 -10.00
C GLY A 32 14.77 6.31 -8.59
N ARG A 33 13.51 5.92 -8.38
CA ARG A 33 12.97 5.54 -7.07
C ARG A 33 12.97 4.02 -6.87
N PRO A 34 13.66 3.51 -5.84
CA PRO A 34 13.62 2.07 -5.52
C PRO A 34 12.22 1.62 -5.13
N VAL A 35 11.81 0.42 -5.57
CA VAL A 35 10.54 -0.19 -5.14
C VAL A 35 10.52 -0.42 -3.63
N MET A 36 11.69 -0.74 -3.05
CA MET A 36 11.88 -0.86 -1.60
C MET A 36 11.54 0.42 -0.84
N LEU A 37 11.74 1.59 -1.44
CA LEU A 37 11.38 2.87 -0.81
C LEU A 37 9.86 3.03 -0.74
N LEU A 38 9.14 2.61 -1.79
CA LEU A 38 7.68 2.60 -1.80
C LEU A 38 7.12 1.61 -0.78
N ASP A 39 7.69 0.40 -0.70
CA ASP A 39 7.30 -0.61 0.31
C ASP A 39 7.54 -0.09 1.73
N LEU A 40 8.68 0.55 1.99
CA LEU A 40 8.98 1.14 3.30
C LEU A 40 7.98 2.24 3.70
N TYR A 41 7.65 3.16 2.79
CA TYR A 41 6.66 4.21 3.06
C TYR A 41 5.27 3.64 3.30
N MET A 42 4.87 2.64 2.51
CA MET A 42 3.62 1.92 2.72
C MET A 42 3.64 1.21 4.08
N ALA A 43 4.70 0.48 4.42
CA ALA A 43 4.82 -0.24 5.69
C ALA A 43 4.66 0.67 6.91
N GLY A 44 5.25 1.88 6.88
CA GLY A 44 5.06 2.89 7.92
C GLY A 44 3.59 3.27 8.08
N CYS A 45 2.92 3.64 6.97
CA CYS A 45 1.51 4.01 6.98
C CYS A 45 0.60 2.85 7.42
N LEU A 46 0.83 1.63 6.93
CA LEU A 46 0.01 0.47 7.23
C LEU A 46 0.17 -0.01 8.67
N THR A 47 1.39 0.09 9.22
CA THR A 47 1.63 -0.18 10.63
C THR A 47 0.89 0.83 11.52
N SER A 48 0.89 2.12 11.16
CA SER A 48 0.09 3.13 11.85
C SER A 48 -1.41 2.88 11.70
N TYR A 49 -1.89 2.57 10.49
CA TYR A 49 -3.30 2.29 10.20
C TYR A 49 -3.83 1.14 11.06
N VAL A 50 -3.17 -0.01 11.02
CA VAL A 50 -3.56 -1.21 11.78
C VAL A 50 -3.36 -1.01 13.29
N GLY A 51 -2.29 -0.31 13.68
CA GLY A 51 -1.96 -0.01 15.08
C GLY A 51 -2.92 0.96 15.76
N SER A 52 -3.52 1.90 15.01
CA SER A 52 -4.47 2.90 15.54
C SER A 52 -5.75 2.28 16.11
N ARG A 53 -6.11 1.05 15.70
CA ARG A 53 -7.41 0.38 15.94
C ARG A 53 -8.65 1.16 15.46
N GLN A 54 -8.45 2.36 14.92
CA GLN A 54 -9.46 3.24 14.35
C GLN A 54 -9.49 3.13 12.83
N GLY A 55 -8.45 2.56 12.20
CA GLY A 55 -8.39 2.43 10.75
C GLY A 55 -8.37 3.79 10.06
N GLU A 56 -7.65 4.73 10.65
CA GLU A 56 -7.56 6.11 10.16
C GLU A 56 -6.09 6.49 9.98
N LEU A 57 -5.82 7.25 8.92
CA LEU A 57 -4.51 7.84 8.67
C LEU A 57 -4.61 9.35 8.83
N PRO A 58 -3.64 10.00 9.51
CA PRO A 58 -3.52 11.44 9.43
C PRO A 58 -3.25 11.88 7.98
N ALA A 59 -3.60 13.13 7.66
CA ALA A 59 -3.62 13.64 6.28
C ALA A 59 -2.27 13.54 5.54
N ASP A 60 -1.15 13.62 6.27
CA ASP A 60 0.20 13.44 5.73
C ASP A 60 0.46 11.98 5.32
N GLN A 61 0.08 11.01 6.14
CA GLN A 61 0.18 9.60 5.82
C GLN A 61 -0.77 9.20 4.68
N LEU A 62 -1.98 9.75 4.64
CA LEU A 62 -2.91 9.53 3.53
C LEU A 62 -2.36 10.06 2.20
N ARG A 63 -1.69 11.23 2.22
CA ARG A 63 -0.97 11.75 1.05
C ARG A 63 0.17 10.82 0.62
N THR A 64 0.96 10.30 1.57
CA THR A 64 2.01 9.31 1.28
C THR A 64 1.44 8.05 0.63
N VAL A 65 0.32 7.52 1.13
CA VAL A 65 -0.37 6.36 0.53
C VAL A 65 -0.83 6.68 -0.89
N ARG A 66 -1.38 7.88 -1.14
CA ARG A 66 -1.80 8.31 -2.48
C ARG A 66 -0.64 8.38 -3.47
N GLU A 67 0.49 8.94 -3.05
CA GLU A 67 1.70 9.02 -3.88
C GLU A 67 2.27 7.63 -4.18
N CYS A 68 2.34 6.76 -3.16
CA CYS A 68 2.78 5.38 -3.33
C CYS A 68 1.84 4.61 -4.27
N ALA A 69 0.52 4.75 -4.13
CA ALA A 69 -0.46 4.10 -5.00
C ALA A 69 -0.26 4.49 -6.47
N ARG A 70 -0.03 5.78 -6.75
CA ARG A 70 0.27 6.27 -8.10
C ARG A 70 1.53 5.61 -8.66
N ASP A 71 2.61 5.61 -7.88
CA ASP A 71 3.91 5.09 -8.31
C ASP A 71 3.86 3.55 -8.49
N LEU A 72 3.17 2.82 -7.60
CA LEU A 72 2.90 1.37 -7.71
C LEU A 72 2.05 1.02 -8.95
N ARG A 73 1.07 1.86 -9.28
CA ARG A 73 0.21 1.68 -10.48
C ARG A 73 1.03 1.87 -11.77
N ALA A 74 1.98 2.80 -11.77
CA ALA A 74 2.95 2.96 -12.87
C ALA A 74 3.99 1.83 -12.93
N LEU A 75 4.32 1.23 -11.78
CA LEU A 75 5.24 0.09 -11.66
C LEU A 75 4.68 -1.21 -12.21
N LEU A 76 3.43 -1.53 -11.89
CA LEU A 76 2.87 -2.85 -12.13
C LEU A 76 2.99 -3.35 -13.59
N PRO A 77 2.78 -2.53 -14.65
CA PRO A 77 2.98 -2.95 -16.04
C PRO A 77 4.44 -3.25 -16.39
N ARG A 78 5.40 -2.63 -15.68
CA ARG A 78 6.85 -2.74 -15.92
C ARG A 78 7.48 -3.95 -15.21
N VAL A 79 6.77 -4.55 -14.25
CA VAL A 79 7.21 -5.78 -13.57
C VAL A 79 7.13 -6.98 -14.54
N ARG A 80 8.27 -7.34 -15.11
CA ARG A 80 8.39 -8.39 -16.14
C ARG A 80 8.20 -9.81 -15.58
N ARG A 81 8.70 -10.07 -14.37
CA ARG A 81 8.57 -11.40 -13.75
C ARG A 81 7.19 -11.56 -13.13
N ARG A 82 6.42 -12.51 -13.65
CA ARG A 82 5.04 -12.78 -13.18
C ARG A 82 4.97 -13.09 -11.68
N GLY A 83 6.00 -13.72 -11.11
CA GLY A 83 6.08 -14.03 -9.68
C GLY A 83 6.16 -12.80 -8.76
N ASN A 84 6.61 -11.64 -9.27
CA ASN A 84 6.79 -10.43 -8.45
C ASN A 84 5.56 -9.50 -8.53
N ARG A 85 4.67 -9.72 -9.50
CA ARG A 85 3.45 -8.92 -9.67
C ARG A 85 2.49 -9.04 -8.49
N PRO A 86 2.27 -10.22 -7.86
CA PRO A 86 1.42 -10.33 -6.68
C PRO A 86 1.88 -9.46 -5.51
N TYR A 87 3.20 -9.33 -5.30
CA TYR A 87 3.77 -8.51 -4.23
C TYR A 87 3.39 -7.03 -4.40
N VAL A 88 3.65 -6.47 -5.59
CA VAL A 88 3.30 -5.08 -5.92
C VAL A 88 1.79 -4.86 -5.98
N ALA A 89 1.05 -5.81 -6.54
CA ALA A 89 -0.41 -5.73 -6.65
C ALA A 89 -1.10 -5.74 -5.28
N ARG A 90 -0.55 -6.45 -4.29
CA ARG A 90 -1.09 -6.46 -2.93
C ARG A 90 -0.94 -5.08 -2.26
N LEU A 91 0.24 -4.47 -2.34
CA LEU A 91 0.44 -3.10 -1.84
C LEU A 91 -0.52 -2.11 -2.50
N LEU A 92 -0.70 -2.21 -3.82
CA LEU A 92 -1.62 -1.35 -4.56
C LEU A 92 -3.07 -1.57 -4.12
N ARG A 93 -3.50 -2.83 -3.93
CA ARG A 93 -4.86 -3.15 -3.44
C ARG A 93 -5.11 -2.56 -2.06
N ILE A 94 -4.15 -2.71 -1.14
CA ILE A 94 -4.26 -2.12 0.20
C ILE A 94 -4.40 -0.60 0.11
N ALA A 95 -3.58 0.05 -0.73
CA ALA A 95 -3.65 1.50 -0.92
C ALA A 95 -5.00 1.96 -1.49
N ASP A 96 -5.51 1.27 -2.52
CA ASP A 96 -6.81 1.59 -3.13
C ASP A 96 -7.97 1.43 -2.11
N LEU A 97 -7.92 0.43 -1.22
CA LEU A 97 -8.90 0.25 -0.14
C LEU A 97 -8.91 1.44 0.84
N ILE A 98 -7.73 1.86 1.31
CA ILE A 98 -7.61 2.98 2.26
C ILE A 98 -8.09 4.29 1.63
N LEU A 99 -7.67 4.58 0.39
CA LEU A 99 -8.07 5.79 -0.33
C LEU A 99 -9.56 5.80 -0.65
N GLY A 100 -10.13 4.64 -0.96
CA GLY A 100 -11.56 4.46 -1.15
C GLY A 100 -12.35 4.80 0.12
N ASP A 101 -11.97 4.25 1.27
CA ASP A 101 -12.64 4.52 2.55
C ASP A 101 -12.55 6.01 2.94
N ALA A 102 -11.36 6.62 2.80
CA ALA A 102 -11.17 8.04 3.10
C ALA A 102 -12.06 8.96 2.25
N THR A 103 -12.21 8.66 0.95
CA THR A 103 -13.06 9.46 0.04
C THR A 103 -14.56 9.37 0.40
N HIS A 104 -15.02 8.19 0.85
CA HIS A 104 -16.40 8.01 1.32
C HIS A 104 -16.66 8.76 2.63
N GLN A 105 -15.66 8.83 3.52
CA GLN A 105 -15.75 9.58 4.77
C GLN A 105 -15.80 11.10 4.52
N GLU A 106 -15.00 11.62 3.60
CA GLU A 106 -15.02 13.04 3.20
C GLU A 106 -16.35 13.47 2.56
N SER A 107 -17.01 12.58 1.81
CA SER A 107 -18.29 12.86 1.12
C SER A 107 -19.52 12.77 2.04
N SER A 108 -19.35 12.28 3.26
CA SER A 108 -20.43 12.08 4.25
C SER A 108 -20.47 13.16 5.34
N LEU A 109 -19.58 14.17 5.25
CA LEU A 109 -19.49 15.34 6.13
C LEU A 109 -20.10 16.57 5.45
#